data_AF-A0A0G1W9S8-F1
#
_entry.id   AF-A0A0G1W9S8-F1
#
_cell.length_a   1.000
_cell.length_b   1.000
_cell.length_c   1.000
_cell.angle_alpha   90.00
_cell.angle_beta   90.00
_cell.angle_gamma   90.00
#
_symmetry.space_group_name_H-M   'P 1'
#
loop_
_entity.id
_entity.type
_entity.pdbx_description
1 polymer ?
#
loop_
_entity_poly.entity_id
_entity_poly.type
_entity_poly.pdbx_seq_one_letter_code
_entity_poly.pdbx_strand_id
1 'polypeptide(L)'
;MKINFTIVFLIISLISAGTANAQSSAVQNALKDVQGQVQDLVTAKDEGQTDDLSLRIETFKKVVDFSISEAKDMKIKLLALDKLSKEVALWRDSIVSSLNKAIDYYEDQKESLDDTNKINLETIKKIASDFKEWRDKNYIAASSEADSYLLILQEQKAVETAMKRSERIRKDVLALLKAKIKGAAQLQELLGDADKKINEAADLNKEANDFFWNQYILPIALRNIENETTTTSSVPAATSTLMNAPLFATSTATSSTSTDANATSSPIFRTSSIKDLVESSLSQIKGAYQIFIEMSNLVRKLL
;
A
#
# COMPACT_ATOMS: atom_id res chain seq x y z
N MET A 1 -7.15 -4.25 58.98
CA MET A 1 -6.43 -4.89 57.86
C MET A 1 -6.04 -3.78 56.89
N LYS A 2 -4.76 -3.39 56.84
CA LYS A 2 -4.29 -2.24 56.05
C LYS A 2 -4.03 -2.72 54.62
N ILE A 3 -4.86 -2.28 53.67
CA ILE A 3 -4.68 -2.58 52.25
C ILE A 3 -3.72 -1.53 51.70
N ASN A 4 -2.47 -1.93 51.45
CA ASN A 4 -1.47 -1.11 50.78
C ASN A 4 -1.86 -1.00 49.30
N PHE A 5 -2.40 0.15 48.91
CA PHE A 5 -2.68 0.46 47.51
C PHE A 5 -1.39 0.98 46.87
N THR A 6 -0.61 0.08 46.28
CA THR A 6 0.56 0.46 45.49
C THR A 6 0.05 1.11 44.20
N ILE A 7 0.05 2.43 44.17
CA ILE A 7 -0.10 3.22 42.94
C ILE A 7 1.13 2.91 42.09
N VAL A 8 0.99 1.96 41.16
CA VAL A 8 1.97 1.75 40.10
C VAL A 8 1.80 2.90 39.13
N PHE A 9 2.61 3.94 39.34
CA PHE A 9 2.93 4.93 38.32
C PHE A 9 3.65 4.18 37.20
N LEU A 10 2.88 3.57 36.28
CA LEU A 10 3.43 2.97 35.08
C LEU A 10 3.89 4.12 34.20
N ILE A 11 5.18 4.44 34.33
CA ILE A 11 5.95 5.23 33.40
C ILE A 11 5.53 4.78 32.00
N ILE A 12 4.88 5.69 31.29
CA ILE A 12 4.66 5.62 29.85
C ILE A 12 6.06 5.67 29.22
N SER A 13 6.76 4.54 29.22
CA SER A 13 7.73 4.23 28.19
C SER A 13 6.89 3.95 26.95
N LEU A 14 6.36 5.02 26.36
CA LEU A 14 6.24 5.10 24.92
C LEU A 14 7.65 4.83 24.42
N ILE A 15 7.91 3.56 24.10
CA ILE A 15 8.87 3.22 23.07
C ILE A 15 8.49 4.15 21.93
N SER A 16 9.37 5.08 21.68
CA SER A 16 9.42 5.97 20.54
C SER A 16 9.44 5.10 19.28
N ALA A 17 8.28 4.60 18.88
CA ALA A 17 7.95 4.29 17.50
C ALA A 17 7.66 5.60 16.74
N GLY A 18 8.43 6.65 17.06
CA GLY A 18 8.36 7.98 16.49
C GLY A 18 9.51 8.19 15.52
N THR A 19 9.75 7.25 14.61
CA THR A 19 10.60 7.48 13.43
C THR A 19 10.14 6.73 12.18
N ALA A 20 9.13 5.84 12.23
CA ALA A 20 8.65 5.15 11.04
C ALA A 20 7.46 5.84 10.34
N ASN A 21 6.70 6.70 11.05
CA ASN A 21 5.44 7.26 10.53
C ASN A 21 5.50 8.76 10.16
N ALA A 22 6.60 9.46 10.46
CA ALA A 22 6.81 10.85 10.03
C ALA A 22 7.31 10.94 8.58
N GLN A 23 7.94 9.88 8.05
CA GLN A 23 8.33 9.82 6.63
C GLN A 23 7.12 9.59 5.72
N SER A 24 6.05 8.93 6.17
CA SER A 24 4.87 8.64 5.32
C SER A 24 4.16 9.90 4.84
N SER A 25 3.88 10.86 5.75
CA SER A 25 3.25 12.13 5.37
C SER A 25 4.18 13.04 4.56
N ALA A 26 5.49 13.04 4.86
CA ALA A 26 6.48 13.79 4.09
C ALA A 26 6.64 13.24 2.66
N VAL A 27 6.65 11.92 2.49
CA VAL A 27 6.72 11.25 1.18
C VAL A 27 5.41 11.39 0.41
N GLN A 28 4.25 11.33 1.08
CA GLN A 28 2.94 11.51 0.44
C GLN A 28 2.68 12.97 0.02
N ASN A 29 3.16 13.94 0.81
CA ASN A 29 3.18 15.35 0.41
C ASN A 29 4.16 15.56 -0.75
N ALA A 30 5.36 14.98 -0.69
CA ALA A 30 6.31 15.02 -1.79
C ALA A 30 5.75 14.38 -3.07
N LEU A 31 4.90 13.35 -2.98
CA LEU A 31 4.24 12.72 -4.13
C LEU A 31 3.24 13.67 -4.82
N LYS A 32 2.41 14.37 -4.04
CA LYS A 32 1.48 15.39 -4.56
C LYS A 32 2.23 16.59 -5.12
N ASP A 33 3.30 16.99 -4.45
CA ASP A 33 4.17 18.08 -4.89
C ASP A 33 4.89 17.71 -6.20
N VAL A 34 5.34 16.46 -6.36
CA VAL A 34 5.96 15.95 -7.59
C VAL A 34 4.96 15.94 -8.75
N GLN A 35 3.74 15.44 -8.56
CA GLN A 35 2.71 15.44 -9.61
C GLN A 35 2.28 16.86 -9.99
N GLY A 36 2.12 17.75 -9.00
CA GLY A 36 1.81 19.17 -9.22
C GLY A 36 2.92 19.88 -9.99
N GLN A 37 4.17 19.73 -9.54
CA GLN A 37 5.33 20.36 -10.18
C GLN A 37 5.56 19.87 -11.61
N VAL A 38 5.37 18.57 -11.89
CA VAL A 38 5.43 18.05 -13.27
C VAL A 38 4.32 18.65 -14.15
N GLN A 39 3.10 18.73 -13.63
CA GLN A 39 1.97 19.31 -14.37
C GLN A 39 2.17 20.81 -14.64
N ASP A 40 2.69 21.55 -13.65
CA ASP A 40 3.03 22.97 -13.77
C ASP A 40 4.14 23.17 -14.81
N LEU A 41 5.17 22.33 -14.81
CA LEU A 41 6.24 22.36 -15.82
C LEU A 41 5.73 22.12 -17.25
N VAL A 42 4.79 21.19 -17.42
CA VAL A 42 4.20 20.83 -18.72
C VAL A 42 3.24 21.91 -19.23
N THR A 43 2.55 22.63 -18.34
CA THR A 43 1.48 23.57 -18.71
C THR A 43 1.86 25.05 -18.62
N ALA A 44 2.99 25.40 -18.01
CA ALA A 44 3.40 26.78 -17.84
C ALA A 44 3.68 27.48 -19.19
N LYS A 45 3.05 28.65 -19.37
CA LYS A 45 3.15 29.52 -20.55
C LYS A 45 4.57 30.09 -20.67
N ASP A 46 5.09 30.16 -21.89
CA ASP A 46 6.48 30.59 -22.14
C ASP A 46 6.59 32.13 -22.06
N GLU A 47 7.19 32.66 -20.98
CA GLU A 47 7.41 34.10 -20.82
C GLU A 47 8.76 34.58 -21.39
N GLY A 48 9.53 33.69 -22.04
CA GLY A 48 10.66 34.06 -22.89
C GLY A 48 11.94 34.52 -22.17
N GLN A 49 12.07 34.32 -20.86
CA GLN A 49 13.30 34.63 -20.11
C GLN A 49 14.19 33.40 -19.91
N THR A 50 15.52 33.55 -20.04
CA THR A 50 16.52 32.50 -19.80
C THR A 50 16.52 31.96 -18.36
N ASP A 51 16.06 32.77 -17.41
CA ASP A 51 15.90 32.37 -16.01
C ASP A 51 14.75 31.35 -15.84
N ASP A 52 13.74 31.39 -16.71
CA ASP A 52 12.62 30.42 -16.72
C ASP A 52 13.11 29.01 -17.10
N LEU A 53 14.00 28.90 -18.09
CA LEU A 53 14.55 27.60 -18.50
C LEU A 53 15.41 26.96 -17.40
N SER A 54 16.30 27.75 -16.77
CA SER A 54 17.17 27.25 -15.69
C SER A 54 16.35 26.80 -14.48
N LEU A 55 15.33 27.57 -14.11
CA LEU A 55 14.42 27.23 -13.02
C LEU A 55 13.63 25.95 -13.32
N ARG A 56 13.16 25.76 -14.56
CA ARG A 56 12.45 24.55 -14.99
C ARG A 56 13.32 23.31 -14.97
N ILE A 57 14.57 23.43 -15.43
CA ILE A 57 15.55 22.33 -15.33
C ILE A 57 15.80 21.97 -13.87
N GLU A 58 16.04 22.95 -12.99
CA GLU A 58 16.27 22.69 -11.57
C GLU A 58 15.05 22.06 -10.90
N THR A 59 13.84 22.55 -11.20
CA THR A 59 12.58 22.00 -10.69
C THR A 59 12.39 20.56 -11.14
N PHE A 60 12.66 20.27 -12.41
CA PHE A 60 12.54 18.91 -12.93
C PHE A 60 13.61 17.97 -12.34
N LYS A 61 14.84 18.44 -12.10
CA LYS A 61 15.85 17.66 -11.36
C LYS A 61 15.36 17.27 -9.96
N LYS A 62 14.71 18.19 -9.23
CA LYS A 62 14.11 17.91 -7.91
C LYS A 62 13.01 16.86 -8.00
N VAL A 63 12.14 16.94 -9.01
CA VAL A 63 11.12 15.91 -9.30
C VAL A 63 11.74 14.53 -9.48
N VAL A 64 12.82 14.45 -10.27
CA VAL A 64 13.54 13.19 -10.52
C VAL A 64 14.19 12.67 -9.22
N ASP A 65 14.84 13.54 -8.44
CA ASP A 65 15.44 13.20 -7.15
C ASP A 65 14.42 12.66 -6.13
N PHE A 66 13.24 13.27 -6.06
CA PHE A 66 12.15 12.75 -5.22
C PHE A 66 11.66 11.40 -5.71
N SER A 67 11.55 11.19 -7.02
CA SER A 67 11.13 9.91 -7.60
C SER A 67 12.13 8.79 -7.33
N ILE A 68 13.44 9.09 -7.40
CA ILE A 68 14.51 8.17 -7.01
C ILE A 68 14.39 7.81 -5.52
N SER A 69 14.22 8.83 -4.67
CA SER A 69 14.12 8.64 -3.21
C SER A 69 12.90 7.80 -2.82
N GLU A 70 11.76 8.04 -3.45
CA GLU A 70 10.52 7.28 -3.27
C GLU A 70 10.71 5.80 -3.63
N ALA A 71 11.28 5.50 -4.80
CA ALA A 71 11.51 4.13 -5.24
C ALA A 71 12.55 3.40 -4.34
N LYS A 72 13.61 4.10 -3.90
CA LYS A 72 14.61 3.57 -2.95
C LYS A 72 13.99 3.28 -1.58
N ASP A 73 13.17 4.19 -1.05
CA ASP A 73 12.47 4.00 0.23
C ASP A 73 11.52 2.79 0.17
N MET A 74 10.73 2.67 -0.91
CA MET A 74 9.85 1.53 -1.13
C MET A 74 10.63 0.20 -1.16
N LYS A 75 11.75 0.18 -1.91
CA LYS A 75 12.64 -0.99 -1.98
C LYS A 75 13.18 -1.37 -0.61
N ILE A 76 13.63 -0.39 0.19
CA ILE A 76 14.14 -0.62 1.54
C ILE A 76 13.05 -1.22 2.42
N LYS A 77 11.83 -0.65 2.41
CA LYS A 77 10.69 -1.16 3.18
C LYS A 77 10.36 -2.61 2.84
N LEU A 78 10.38 -2.97 1.55
CA LEU A 78 10.14 -4.34 1.10
C LEU A 78 11.27 -5.31 1.51
N LEU A 79 12.53 -4.89 1.39
CA LEU A 79 13.68 -5.72 1.77
C LEU A 79 13.80 -5.90 3.28
N ALA A 80 13.27 -4.97 4.07
CA ALA A 80 13.23 -5.06 5.52
C ALA A 80 12.17 -6.07 6.04
N LEU A 81 11.33 -6.62 5.17
CA LEU A 81 10.36 -7.65 5.56
C LEU A 81 11.08 -8.96 5.90
N ASP A 82 10.90 -9.43 7.13
CA ASP A 82 11.46 -10.68 7.63
C ASP A 82 10.44 -11.84 7.60
N LYS A 83 10.94 -13.08 7.67
CA LYS A 83 10.13 -14.30 7.81
C LYS A 83 9.06 -14.50 6.73
N LEU A 84 9.41 -14.19 5.49
CA LEU A 84 8.52 -14.35 4.34
C LEU A 84 8.35 -15.83 3.96
N SER A 85 7.16 -16.19 3.46
CA SER A 85 6.99 -17.45 2.74
C SER A 85 7.75 -17.42 1.42
N LYS A 86 7.97 -18.59 0.80
CA LYS A 86 8.66 -18.68 -0.50
C LYS A 86 7.95 -17.84 -1.56
N GLU A 87 6.63 -17.90 -1.59
CA GLU A 87 5.77 -17.20 -2.55
C GLU A 87 5.85 -15.69 -2.38
N VAL A 88 5.78 -15.22 -1.12
CA VAL A 88 5.90 -13.78 -0.82
C VAL A 88 7.31 -13.27 -1.11
N ALA A 89 8.35 -14.07 -0.87
CA ALA A 89 9.71 -13.71 -1.25
C ALA A 89 9.87 -13.55 -2.77
N LEU A 90 9.31 -14.49 -3.55
CA LEU A 90 9.32 -14.41 -5.02
C LEU A 90 8.59 -13.17 -5.55
N TRP A 91 7.41 -12.88 -4.99
CA TRP A 91 6.68 -11.65 -5.30
C TRP A 91 7.50 -10.40 -4.95
N ARG A 92 8.05 -10.34 -3.73
CA ARG A 92 8.88 -9.22 -3.28
C ARG A 92 10.04 -8.99 -4.23
N ASP A 93 10.73 -10.05 -4.64
CA ASP A 93 11.90 -9.96 -5.53
C ASP A 93 11.50 -9.46 -6.93
N SER A 94 10.32 -9.86 -7.43
CA SER A 94 9.74 -9.31 -8.66
C SER A 94 9.48 -7.81 -8.56
N ILE A 95 8.86 -7.35 -7.46
CA ILE A 95 8.61 -5.92 -7.24
C ILE A 95 9.90 -5.14 -7.05
N VAL A 96 10.87 -5.66 -6.28
CA VAL A 96 12.19 -5.05 -6.11
C VAL A 96 12.91 -4.93 -7.45
N SER A 97 12.78 -5.91 -8.35
CA SER A 97 13.32 -5.80 -9.71
C SER A 97 12.68 -4.66 -10.50
N SER A 98 11.35 -4.50 -10.42
CA SER A 98 10.65 -3.37 -11.05
C SER A 98 11.08 -2.02 -10.48
N LEU A 99 11.26 -1.93 -9.15
CA LEU A 99 11.76 -0.73 -8.49
C LEU A 99 13.20 -0.39 -8.91
N ASN A 100 14.08 -1.39 -9.07
CA ASN A 100 15.43 -1.14 -9.59
C ASN A 100 15.39 -0.57 -11.01
N LYS A 101 14.57 -1.13 -11.91
CA LYS A 101 14.41 -0.59 -13.27
C LYS A 101 13.92 0.86 -13.27
N ALA A 102 13.03 1.20 -12.33
CA ALA A 102 12.58 2.59 -12.16
C ALA A 102 13.68 3.50 -11.64
N ILE A 103 14.45 3.06 -10.65
CA ILE A 103 15.61 3.81 -10.14
C ILE A 103 16.61 4.06 -11.28
N ASP A 104 16.98 3.02 -12.03
CA ASP A 104 17.93 3.13 -13.14
C ASP A 104 17.42 4.13 -14.19
N TYR A 105 16.15 4.02 -14.61
CA TYR A 105 15.53 4.98 -15.53
C TYR A 105 15.57 6.41 -14.98
N TYR A 106 15.25 6.63 -13.71
CA TYR A 106 15.26 7.97 -13.13
C TYR A 106 16.68 8.55 -13.01
N GLU A 107 17.69 7.74 -12.70
CA GLU A 107 19.09 8.18 -12.67
C GLU A 107 19.57 8.54 -14.10
N ASP A 108 19.18 7.77 -15.13
CA ASP A 108 19.47 8.10 -16.54
C ASP A 108 18.81 9.44 -16.94
N GLN A 109 17.54 9.66 -16.53
CA GLN A 109 16.86 10.93 -16.77
C GLN A 109 17.58 12.08 -16.06
N LYS A 110 18.05 11.88 -14.84
CA LYS A 110 18.80 12.88 -14.09
C LYS A 110 20.09 13.27 -14.79
N GLU A 111 20.87 12.28 -15.26
CA GLU A 111 22.12 12.52 -15.99
C GLU A 111 21.87 13.28 -17.31
N SER A 112 20.77 12.96 -18.00
CA SER A 112 20.38 13.66 -19.24
C SER A 112 20.11 15.16 -19.03
N LEU A 113 19.81 15.58 -17.80
CA LEU A 113 19.56 16.98 -17.43
C LEU A 113 20.84 17.76 -17.06
N ASP A 114 22.00 17.12 -17.01
CA ASP A 114 23.27 17.77 -16.66
C ASP A 114 23.93 18.48 -17.87
N ASP A 115 23.60 18.09 -19.11
CA ASP A 115 24.05 18.79 -20.32
C ASP A 115 23.12 19.94 -20.69
N THR A 116 23.15 21.00 -19.87
CA THR A 116 22.29 22.18 -20.01
C THR A 116 22.42 22.90 -21.36
N ASN A 117 23.52 22.72 -22.07
CA ASN A 117 23.74 23.31 -23.40
C ASN A 117 22.87 22.68 -24.50
N LYS A 118 22.29 21.50 -24.26
CA LYS A 118 21.40 20.81 -25.21
C LYS A 118 19.92 20.94 -24.86
N ILE A 119 19.61 21.55 -23.73
CA ILE A 119 18.24 21.63 -23.20
C ILE A 119 17.69 23.00 -23.52
N ASN A 120 16.63 23.03 -24.33
CA ASN A 120 15.79 24.20 -24.51
C ASN A 120 14.41 23.93 -23.90
N LEU A 121 13.53 24.93 -23.98
CA LEU A 121 12.21 24.89 -23.36
C LEU A 121 11.31 23.77 -23.90
N GLU A 122 11.37 23.49 -25.19
CA GLU A 122 10.61 22.40 -25.80
C GLU A 122 11.21 21.04 -25.43
N THR A 123 12.54 20.94 -25.36
CA THR A 123 13.23 19.73 -24.90
C THR A 123 12.84 19.38 -23.47
N ILE A 124 12.85 20.34 -22.53
CA ILE A 124 12.51 20.04 -21.13
C ILE A 124 11.04 19.65 -20.95
N LYS A 125 10.11 20.30 -21.69
CA LYS A 125 8.69 19.89 -21.70
C LYS A 125 8.53 18.46 -22.19
N LYS A 126 9.24 18.10 -23.28
CA LYS A 126 9.19 16.75 -23.83
C LYS A 126 9.74 15.72 -22.85
N ILE A 127 10.89 16.00 -22.22
CA ILE A 127 11.49 15.10 -21.21
C ILE A 127 10.51 14.90 -20.04
N ALA A 128 9.92 15.98 -19.52
CA ALA A 128 8.96 15.90 -18.42
C ALA A 128 7.71 15.08 -18.79
N SER A 129 7.21 15.23 -20.02
CA SER A 129 6.08 14.44 -20.54
C SER A 129 6.44 12.96 -20.67
N ASP A 130 7.59 12.65 -21.30
CA ASP A 130 8.07 11.28 -21.48
C ASP A 130 8.32 10.60 -20.12
N PHE A 131 8.90 11.34 -19.16
CA PHE A 131 9.08 10.89 -17.78
C PHE A 131 7.74 10.53 -17.11
N LYS A 132 6.74 11.40 -17.22
CA LYS A 132 5.41 11.16 -16.65
C LYS A 132 4.76 9.92 -17.26
N GLU A 133 4.74 9.82 -18.58
CA GLU A 133 4.16 8.68 -19.29
C GLU A 133 4.86 7.37 -18.90
N TRP A 134 6.19 7.39 -18.86
CA TRP A 134 6.96 6.23 -18.43
C TRP A 134 6.63 5.83 -16.99
N ARG A 135 6.56 6.80 -16.07
CA ARG A 135 6.23 6.57 -14.66
C ARG A 135 4.84 5.95 -14.51
N ASP A 136 3.83 6.53 -15.17
CA ASP A 136 2.45 6.05 -15.14
C ASP A 136 2.34 4.60 -15.65
N LYS A 137 3.11 4.25 -16.68
CA LYS A 137 3.10 2.92 -17.30
C LYS A 137 3.90 1.86 -16.53
N ASN A 138 5.06 2.22 -15.99
CA ASN A 138 6.04 1.23 -15.49
C ASN A 138 6.19 1.21 -13.97
N TYR A 139 6.00 2.35 -13.29
CA TYR A 139 6.28 2.48 -11.87
C TYR A 139 5.01 2.45 -11.01
N ILE A 140 3.96 3.19 -11.41
CA ILE A 140 2.76 3.39 -10.57
C ILE A 140 2.08 2.07 -10.19
N ALA A 141 2.02 1.10 -11.11
CA ALA A 141 1.45 -0.21 -10.80
C ALA A 141 2.26 -0.93 -9.70
N ALA A 142 3.58 -1.03 -9.87
CA ALA A 142 4.46 -1.71 -8.93
C ALA A 142 4.51 -1.01 -7.56
N SER A 143 4.50 0.33 -7.53
CA SER A 143 4.49 1.08 -6.27
C SER A 143 3.15 0.93 -5.55
N SER A 144 2.02 1.00 -6.25
CA SER A 144 0.71 0.80 -5.64
C SER A 144 0.53 -0.61 -5.08
N GLU A 145 1.08 -1.62 -5.76
CA GLU A 145 1.08 -3.00 -5.30
C GLU A 145 1.91 -3.17 -4.02
N ALA A 146 3.13 -2.62 -3.99
CA ALA A 146 3.99 -2.60 -2.81
C ALA A 146 3.31 -1.91 -1.61
N ASP A 147 2.73 -0.73 -1.85
CA ASP A 147 2.02 0.05 -0.84
C ASP A 147 0.85 -0.73 -0.24
N SER A 148 0.03 -1.37 -1.08
CA SER A 148 -1.10 -2.18 -0.62
C SER A 148 -0.65 -3.29 0.33
N TYR A 149 0.43 -4.00 0.01
CA TYR A 149 0.96 -5.05 0.89
C TYR A 149 1.52 -4.48 2.21
N LEU A 150 2.30 -3.39 2.13
CA LEU A 150 2.86 -2.74 3.32
C LEU A 150 1.76 -2.23 4.25
N LEU A 151 0.67 -1.68 3.70
CA LEU A 151 -0.49 -1.23 4.45
C LEU A 151 -1.19 -2.38 5.18
N ILE A 152 -1.40 -3.52 4.50
CA ILE A 152 -1.96 -4.73 5.13
C ILE A 152 -1.12 -5.15 6.34
N LEU A 153 0.20 -5.21 6.19
CA LEU A 153 1.11 -5.60 7.29
C LEU A 153 1.14 -4.59 8.43
N GLN A 154 1.10 -3.29 8.13
CA GLN A 154 1.03 -2.24 9.14
C GLN A 154 -0.26 -2.33 9.96
N GLU A 155 -1.38 -2.58 9.28
CA GLU A 155 -2.66 -2.77 9.93
C GLU A 155 -2.71 -4.04 10.78
N GLN A 156 -2.17 -5.16 10.29
CA GLN A 156 -2.08 -6.38 11.08
C GLN A 156 -1.39 -6.12 12.43
N LYS A 157 -0.28 -5.36 12.42
CA LYS A 157 0.42 -4.95 13.66
C LYS A 157 -0.45 -4.07 14.56
N ALA A 158 -1.28 -3.20 14.00
CA ALA A 158 -2.22 -2.36 14.75
C ALA A 158 -3.31 -3.22 15.42
N VAL A 159 -3.89 -4.18 14.69
CA VAL A 159 -4.86 -5.15 15.21
C VAL A 159 -4.25 -5.95 16.36
N GLU A 160 -3.06 -6.53 16.17
CA GLU A 160 -2.36 -7.28 17.22
C GLU A 160 -2.10 -6.45 18.48
N THR A 161 -1.73 -5.17 18.29
CA THR A 161 -1.51 -4.25 19.40
C THR A 161 -2.81 -3.95 20.16
N ALA A 162 -3.91 -3.76 19.45
CA ALA A 162 -5.23 -3.55 20.04
C ALA A 162 -5.70 -4.79 20.81
N MET A 163 -5.53 -5.99 20.25
CA MET A 163 -5.84 -7.27 20.91
C MET A 163 -5.06 -7.42 22.22
N LYS A 164 -3.72 -7.25 22.19
CA LYS A 164 -2.86 -7.30 23.39
C LYS A 164 -3.28 -6.27 24.45
N ARG A 165 -3.75 -5.10 24.03
CA ARG A 165 -4.28 -4.08 24.95
C ARG A 165 -5.61 -4.52 25.56
N SER A 166 -6.54 -5.01 24.75
CA SER A 166 -7.82 -5.52 25.22
C SER A 166 -7.64 -6.64 26.25
N GLU A 167 -6.73 -7.58 26.00
CA GLU A 167 -6.41 -8.66 26.95
C GLU A 167 -5.94 -8.17 28.32
N ARG A 168 -5.12 -7.10 28.35
CA ARG A 168 -4.68 -6.50 29.61
C ARG A 168 -5.84 -5.85 30.34
N ILE A 169 -6.64 -5.05 29.63
CA ILE A 169 -7.83 -4.40 30.20
C ILE A 169 -8.81 -5.45 30.74
N ARG A 170 -8.98 -6.57 30.03
CA ARG A 170 -9.83 -7.70 30.46
C ARG A 170 -9.40 -8.24 31.83
N LYS A 171 -8.10 -8.42 32.05
CA LYS A 171 -7.58 -8.88 33.35
C LYS A 171 -7.95 -7.91 34.47
N ASP A 172 -7.83 -6.61 34.22
CA ASP A 172 -8.16 -5.57 35.20
C ASP A 172 -9.67 -5.51 35.47
N VAL A 173 -10.51 -5.56 34.44
CA VAL A 173 -11.97 -5.59 34.57
C VAL A 173 -12.42 -6.82 35.36
N LEU A 174 -11.85 -8.00 35.09
CA LEU A 174 -12.14 -9.22 35.85
C LEU A 174 -11.75 -9.09 37.33
N ALA A 175 -10.65 -8.40 37.65
CA ALA A 175 -10.26 -8.13 39.03
C ALA A 175 -11.27 -7.22 39.73
N LEU A 176 -11.72 -6.14 39.08
CA LEU A 176 -12.74 -5.22 39.61
C LEU A 176 -14.09 -5.90 39.84
N LEU A 177 -14.51 -6.79 38.93
CA LEU A 177 -15.72 -7.61 39.08
C LEU A 177 -15.62 -8.54 40.28
N LYS A 178 -14.49 -9.24 40.45
CA LYS A 178 -14.25 -10.11 41.62
C LYS A 178 -14.28 -9.34 42.93
N ALA A 179 -13.77 -8.11 42.93
CA ALA A 179 -13.82 -7.19 44.07
C ALA A 179 -15.21 -6.53 44.26
N LYS A 180 -16.19 -6.83 43.40
CA LYS A 180 -17.56 -6.28 43.43
C LYS A 180 -17.59 -4.75 43.41
N ILE A 181 -16.64 -4.13 42.70
CA ILE A 181 -16.61 -2.67 42.52
C ILE A 181 -17.84 -2.24 41.71
N LYS A 182 -18.58 -1.26 42.22
CA LYS A 182 -19.74 -0.68 41.52
C LYS A 182 -19.28 -0.13 40.16
N GLY A 183 -20.03 -0.41 39.10
CA GLY A 183 -19.68 0.02 37.73
C GLY A 183 -18.74 -0.92 36.97
N ALA A 184 -18.20 -1.97 37.58
CA ALA A 184 -17.36 -2.95 36.89
C ALA A 184 -18.11 -3.73 35.79
N ALA A 185 -19.42 -3.93 35.92
CA ALA A 185 -20.26 -4.54 34.87
C ALA A 185 -20.32 -3.67 33.60
N GLN A 186 -20.44 -2.34 33.76
CA GLN A 186 -20.43 -1.41 32.62
C GLN A 186 -19.07 -1.41 31.91
N LEU A 187 -17.96 -1.54 32.65
CA LEU A 187 -16.63 -1.71 32.05
C LEU A 187 -16.53 -3.01 31.25
N GLN A 188 -17.19 -4.08 31.69
CA GLN A 188 -17.21 -5.35 30.98
C GLN A 188 -18.00 -5.25 29.66
N GLU A 189 -19.13 -4.55 29.65
CA GLU A 189 -19.91 -4.28 28.44
C GLU A 189 -19.11 -3.48 27.41
N LEU A 190 -18.51 -2.35 27.84
CA LEU A 190 -17.65 -1.53 26.98
C LEU A 190 -16.47 -2.33 26.41
N LEU A 191 -15.85 -3.19 27.22
CA LEU A 191 -14.77 -4.04 26.74
C LEU A 191 -15.25 -5.02 25.65
N GLY A 192 -16.45 -5.57 25.79
CA GLY A 192 -17.08 -6.41 24.77
C GLY A 192 -17.30 -5.67 23.45
N ASP A 193 -17.73 -4.42 23.51
CA ASP A 193 -17.88 -3.58 22.31
C ASP A 193 -16.54 -3.28 21.64
N ALA A 194 -15.50 -3.01 22.43
CA ALA A 194 -14.14 -2.82 21.91
C ALA A 194 -13.59 -4.10 21.26
N ASP A 195 -13.83 -5.26 21.88
CA ASP A 195 -13.44 -6.56 21.33
C ASP A 195 -14.12 -6.83 20.00
N LYS A 196 -15.42 -6.54 19.88
CA LYS A 196 -16.16 -6.68 18.62
C LYS A 196 -15.51 -5.85 17.51
N LYS A 197 -15.16 -4.59 17.78
CA LYS A 197 -14.47 -3.73 16.80
C LYS A 197 -13.10 -4.25 16.42
N ILE A 198 -12.32 -4.77 17.38
CA ILE A 198 -10.99 -5.34 17.10
C ILE A 198 -11.12 -6.59 16.22
N ASN A 199 -12.12 -7.42 16.46
CA ASN A 199 -12.37 -8.62 15.64
C ASN A 199 -12.83 -8.24 14.23
N GLU A 200 -13.74 -7.27 14.09
CA GLU A 200 -14.15 -6.74 12.78
C GLU A 200 -12.94 -6.18 12.00
N ALA A 201 -12.02 -5.49 12.67
CA ALA A 201 -10.77 -5.04 12.07
C ALA A 201 -9.89 -6.22 11.61
N ALA A 202 -9.75 -7.25 12.44
CA ALA A 202 -8.98 -8.45 12.12
C ALA A 202 -9.54 -9.16 10.88
N ASP A 203 -10.87 -9.28 10.79
CA ASP A 203 -11.55 -9.92 9.65
C ASP A 203 -11.35 -9.13 8.36
N LEU A 204 -11.52 -7.80 8.41
CA LEU A 204 -11.30 -6.91 7.26
C LEU A 204 -9.84 -6.91 6.77
N ASN A 205 -8.86 -6.90 7.70
CA ASN A 205 -7.45 -6.99 7.34
C ASN A 205 -7.11 -8.34 6.71
N LYS A 206 -7.71 -9.43 7.21
CA LYS A 206 -7.57 -10.76 6.63
C LYS A 206 -8.16 -10.80 5.22
N GLU A 207 -9.35 -10.25 5.01
CA GLU A 207 -9.97 -10.16 3.68
C GLU A 207 -9.09 -9.39 2.70
N ALA A 208 -8.51 -8.26 3.14
CA ALA A 208 -7.57 -7.49 2.34
C ALA A 208 -6.31 -8.31 1.97
N ASN A 209 -5.78 -9.07 2.93
CA ASN A 209 -4.63 -9.95 2.70
C ASN A 209 -4.97 -11.08 1.73
N ASP A 210 -6.12 -11.74 1.89
CA ASP A 210 -6.57 -12.82 1.01
C ASP A 210 -6.78 -12.30 -0.42
N PHE A 211 -7.36 -11.10 -0.57
CA PHE A 211 -7.55 -10.46 -1.86
C PHE A 211 -6.20 -10.11 -2.52
N PHE A 212 -5.25 -9.57 -1.75
CA PHE A 212 -3.89 -9.32 -2.22
C PHE A 212 -3.21 -10.62 -2.69
N TRP A 213 -3.34 -11.70 -1.90
CA TRP A 213 -2.73 -12.99 -2.20
C TRP A 213 -3.24 -13.56 -3.52
N ASN A 214 -4.55 -13.51 -3.73
CA ASN A 214 -5.18 -14.00 -4.95
C ASN A 214 -4.80 -13.17 -6.18
N GLN A 215 -4.69 -11.85 -6.02
CA GLN A 215 -4.42 -10.95 -7.13
C GLN A 215 -2.95 -10.94 -7.56
N TYR A 216 -2.01 -11.03 -6.62
CA TYR A 216 -0.59 -10.76 -6.89
C TYR A 216 0.35 -11.91 -6.55
N ILE A 217 0.14 -12.60 -5.42
CA ILE A 217 1.05 -13.66 -4.97
C ILE A 217 0.84 -14.96 -5.74
N LEU A 218 -0.40 -15.44 -5.81
CA LEU A 218 -0.75 -16.70 -6.46
C LEU A 218 -0.33 -16.76 -7.94
N PRO A 219 -0.58 -15.73 -8.78
CA PRO A 219 -0.18 -15.79 -10.18
C PRO A 219 1.33 -15.97 -10.38
N ILE A 220 2.16 -15.38 -9.52
CA ILE A 220 3.63 -15.52 -9.58
C ILE A 220 4.04 -16.92 -9.14
N ALA A 221 3.46 -17.43 -8.04
CA ALA A 221 3.76 -18.76 -7.55
C ALA A 221 3.43 -19.84 -8.60
N LEU A 222 2.29 -19.73 -9.27
CA LEU A 222 1.87 -20.68 -10.30
C LEU A 222 2.79 -20.65 -11.53
N ARG A 223 3.20 -19.46 -11.99
CA ARG A 223 4.14 -19.32 -13.13
C ARG A 223 5.50 -19.96 -12.84
N ASN A 224 5.97 -19.87 -11.60
CA ASN A 224 7.27 -20.45 -11.24
C ASN A 224 7.24 -21.99 -11.19
N ILE A 225 6.11 -22.60 -10.83
CA ILE A 225 5.95 -24.06 -10.85
C ILE A 225 5.95 -24.60 -12.29
N GLU A 226 5.32 -23.88 -13.24
CA GLU A 226 5.29 -24.26 -14.66
C GLU A 226 6.69 -24.21 -15.30
N ASN A 227 7.51 -23.22 -14.92
CA ASN A 227 8.89 -23.09 -15.39
C ASN A 227 9.85 -24.14 -14.79
N GLU A 228 9.61 -24.63 -13.56
CA GLU A 228 10.40 -25.72 -12.97
C GLU A 228 10.06 -27.08 -13.60
N THR A 229 8.84 -27.28 -14.11
CA THR A 229 8.37 -28.58 -14.65
C THR A 229 8.81 -28.83 -16.11
N THR A 230 9.18 -27.79 -16.85
CA THR A 230 9.54 -27.88 -18.29
C THR A 230 11.00 -28.19 -18.58
N THR A 231 11.86 -28.36 -17.55
CA THR A 231 13.31 -28.58 -17.74
C THR A 231 13.79 -30.04 -17.54
N THR A 232 12.89 -31.03 -17.40
CA THR A 232 13.27 -32.45 -17.17
C THR A 232 12.56 -33.49 -18.06
N SER A 233 12.34 -33.19 -19.35
CA SER A 233 12.07 -34.25 -20.34
C SER A 233 12.60 -33.90 -21.72
N SER A 234 13.86 -34.24 -21.97
CA SER A 234 14.38 -34.47 -23.32
C SER A 234 14.92 -35.90 -23.42
N VAL A 235 14.01 -36.84 -23.72
CA VAL A 235 14.37 -38.10 -24.38
C VAL A 235 13.89 -37.99 -25.83
N PRO A 236 14.75 -38.26 -26.83
CA PRO A 236 14.40 -38.09 -28.23
C PRO A 236 13.77 -39.37 -28.80
N ALA A 237 12.68 -39.25 -29.55
CA ALA A 237 12.20 -40.33 -30.41
C ALA A 237 11.37 -39.82 -31.60
N ALA A 238 12.02 -39.85 -32.77
CA ALA A 238 11.53 -40.22 -34.11
C ALA A 238 10.15 -39.74 -34.64
N THR A 239 10.24 -38.87 -35.65
CA THR A 239 9.68 -39.01 -37.01
C THR A 239 8.43 -39.89 -37.23
N SER A 240 7.31 -39.25 -37.60
CA SER A 240 6.54 -39.63 -38.81
C SER A 240 5.61 -38.50 -39.26
N THR A 241 5.79 -38.18 -40.53
CA THR A 241 5.05 -37.30 -41.44
C THR A 241 3.56 -37.62 -41.54
N LEU A 242 2.71 -36.60 -41.71
CA LEU A 242 1.78 -36.43 -42.86
C LEU A 242 0.93 -35.16 -42.69
N MET A 243 1.01 -34.28 -43.71
CA MET A 243 -0.08 -33.55 -44.40
C MET A 243 -1.12 -32.76 -43.56
N ASN A 244 -1.67 -31.59 -43.94
CA ASN A 244 -1.51 -30.62 -45.02
C ASN A 244 -2.53 -29.52 -44.62
N ALA A 245 -2.10 -28.29 -44.30
CA ALA A 245 -2.34 -27.10 -45.14
C ALA A 245 -3.76 -26.44 -44.93
N PRO A 246 -4.02 -25.21 -45.44
CA PRO A 246 -4.04 -23.99 -44.61
C PRO A 246 -5.28 -23.09 -44.85
N LEU A 247 -5.27 -21.90 -44.21
CA LEU A 247 -5.63 -20.56 -44.73
C LEU A 247 -6.75 -19.74 -44.01
N PHE A 248 -6.38 -18.50 -43.61
CA PHE A 248 -7.02 -17.16 -43.81
C PHE A 248 -8.48 -16.98 -43.32
N ALA A 249 -9.04 -15.82 -42.94
CA ALA A 249 -8.74 -14.39 -43.11
C ALA A 249 -9.66 -13.61 -42.11
N THR A 250 -9.22 -12.49 -41.54
CA THR A 250 -9.66 -11.11 -41.83
C THR A 250 -10.93 -10.60 -41.09
N SER A 251 -10.72 -9.45 -40.44
CA SER A 251 -11.65 -8.50 -39.82
C SER A 251 -12.98 -8.25 -40.53
N THR A 252 -14.02 -7.92 -39.74
CA THR A 252 -14.86 -6.73 -39.99
C THR A 252 -15.53 -6.25 -38.71
N ALA A 253 -15.38 -4.96 -38.40
CA ALA A 253 -16.17 -4.22 -37.42
C ALA A 253 -17.53 -3.83 -38.02
N THR A 254 -18.60 -3.93 -37.24
CA THR A 254 -19.85 -3.23 -37.54
C THR A 254 -20.46 -2.68 -36.26
N SER A 255 -20.43 -1.36 -36.15
CA SER A 255 -21.23 -0.57 -35.21
C SER A 255 -22.69 -0.57 -35.65
N SER A 256 -23.60 -0.78 -34.70
CA SER A 256 -25.01 -0.39 -34.86
C SER A 256 -25.57 0.09 -33.52
N THR A 257 -25.90 1.38 -33.52
CA THR A 257 -26.63 2.13 -32.52
C THR A 257 -28.09 1.67 -32.45
N SER A 258 -28.63 1.47 -31.25
CA SER A 258 -30.06 1.67 -30.97
C SER A 258 -30.31 1.89 -29.48
N THR A 259 -30.89 3.05 -29.21
CA THR A 259 -31.55 3.54 -28.00
C THR A 259 -32.67 2.59 -27.57
N ASP A 260 -32.75 2.20 -26.30
CA ASP A 260 -33.77 2.71 -25.35
C ASP A 260 -33.78 1.94 -24.02
N ALA A 261 -34.20 2.69 -23.00
CA ALA A 261 -34.19 2.37 -21.59
C ALA A 261 -34.96 1.11 -21.20
N ASN A 262 -34.35 0.27 -20.36
CA ASN A 262 -35.07 -0.31 -19.23
C ASN A 262 -34.13 -0.58 -18.06
N ALA A 263 -34.26 0.27 -17.03
CA ALA A 263 -33.52 0.18 -15.78
C ALA A 263 -33.95 -1.08 -15.01
N THR A 264 -33.21 -2.17 -15.19
CA THR A 264 -33.18 -3.26 -14.23
C THR A 264 -32.01 -3.01 -13.30
N SER A 265 -32.34 -2.49 -12.10
CA SER A 265 -31.42 -2.27 -10.99
C SER A 265 -30.72 -3.58 -10.62
N SER A 266 -29.53 -3.79 -11.20
CA SER A 266 -28.58 -4.76 -10.68
C SER A 266 -27.98 -4.19 -9.40
N PRO A 267 -27.85 -4.97 -8.31
CA PRO A 267 -27.27 -4.49 -7.08
C PRO A 267 -25.81 -4.11 -7.37
N ILE A 268 -25.45 -2.86 -7.08
CA ILE A 268 -24.08 -2.38 -7.14
C ILE A 268 -23.33 -3.10 -6.01
N PHE A 269 -22.80 -4.29 -6.31
CA PHE A 269 -21.71 -4.86 -5.53
C PHE A 269 -20.51 -3.93 -5.74
N ARG A 270 -20.33 -2.98 -4.81
CA ARG A 270 -19.05 -2.30 -4.69
C ARG A 270 -18.06 -3.39 -4.26
N THR A 271 -17.25 -3.87 -5.19
CA THR A 271 -16.08 -4.68 -4.85
C THR A 271 -15.14 -3.74 -4.11
N SER A 272 -15.14 -3.79 -2.77
CA SER A 272 -14.25 -3.00 -1.93
C SER A 272 -12.81 -3.22 -2.39
N SER A 273 -12.04 -2.15 -2.63
CA SER A 273 -10.62 -2.29 -2.95
C SER A 273 -9.83 -2.71 -1.70
N ILE A 274 -8.61 -3.24 -1.89
CA ILE A 274 -7.69 -3.55 -0.78
C ILE A 274 -7.52 -2.34 0.15
N LYS A 275 -7.40 -1.14 -0.42
CA LYS A 275 -7.25 0.11 0.35
C LYS A 275 -8.51 0.43 1.14
N ASP A 276 -9.71 0.21 0.59
CA ASP A 276 -10.97 0.45 1.30
C ASP A 276 -11.16 -0.51 2.48
N LEU A 277 -10.73 -1.78 2.32
CA LEU A 277 -10.78 -2.78 3.38
C LEU A 277 -9.83 -2.41 4.54
N VAL A 278 -8.59 -2.01 4.21
CA VAL A 278 -7.62 -1.52 5.20
C VAL A 278 -8.11 -0.22 5.87
N GLU A 279 -8.67 0.73 5.11
CA GLU A 279 -9.20 1.95 5.73
C GLU A 279 -10.37 1.66 6.68
N SER A 280 -11.25 0.74 6.30
CA SER A 280 -12.38 0.30 7.13
C SER A 280 -11.90 -0.41 8.39
N SER A 281 -10.89 -1.26 8.30
CA SER A 281 -10.31 -1.96 9.46
C SER A 281 -9.62 -0.99 10.42
N LEU A 282 -8.83 -0.04 9.90
CA LEU A 282 -8.23 1.01 10.72
C LEU A 282 -9.30 1.87 11.43
N SER A 283 -10.43 2.14 10.77
CA SER A 283 -11.56 2.84 11.39
C SER A 283 -12.12 2.07 12.60
N GLN A 284 -12.22 0.74 12.50
CA GLN A 284 -12.63 -0.09 13.63
C GLN A 284 -11.62 -0.08 14.78
N ILE A 285 -10.32 -0.12 14.48
CA ILE A 285 -9.26 0.03 15.50
C ILE A 285 -9.36 1.39 16.20
N LYS A 286 -9.57 2.48 15.46
CA LYS A 286 -9.80 3.81 16.07
C LYS A 286 -11.02 3.78 16.99
N GLY A 287 -12.11 3.15 16.57
CA GLY A 287 -13.30 2.97 17.39
C GLY A 287 -13.03 2.19 18.68
N ALA A 288 -12.24 1.12 18.64
CA ALA A 288 -11.87 0.37 19.84
C ALA A 288 -11.04 1.21 20.83
N TYR A 289 -10.11 2.04 20.34
CA TYR A 289 -9.32 2.93 21.19
C TYR A 289 -10.16 4.05 21.81
N GLN A 290 -11.16 4.55 21.11
CA GLN A 290 -12.12 5.50 21.67
C GLN A 290 -12.83 4.89 22.88
N ILE A 291 -13.28 3.63 22.77
CA ILE A 291 -13.90 2.91 23.88
C ILE A 291 -12.90 2.70 25.04
N PHE A 292 -11.63 2.39 24.76
CA PHE A 292 -10.61 2.29 25.82
C PHE A 292 -10.42 3.60 26.59
N ILE A 293 -10.54 4.75 25.93
CA ILE A 293 -10.47 6.07 26.57
C ILE A 293 -11.71 6.29 27.45
N GLU A 294 -12.89 5.93 26.96
CA GLU A 294 -14.15 6.00 27.74
C GLU A 294 -14.07 5.13 29.00
N MET A 295 -13.57 3.91 28.88
CA MET A 295 -13.30 3.03 30.02
C MET A 295 -12.34 3.68 31.03
N SER A 296 -11.25 4.29 30.57
CA SER A 296 -10.30 4.99 31.44
C SER A 296 -10.95 6.14 32.20
N ASN A 297 -11.84 6.88 31.56
CA ASN A 297 -12.60 7.96 32.20
C ASN A 297 -13.61 7.42 33.21
N LEU A 298 -14.23 6.27 32.94
CA LEU A 298 -15.14 5.62 33.88
C LEU A 298 -14.38 5.12 35.12
N VAL A 299 -13.23 4.45 34.94
CA VAL A 299 -12.38 4.00 36.06
C VAL A 299 -11.97 5.18 36.95
N ARG A 300 -11.60 6.32 36.37
CA ARG A 300 -11.27 7.54 37.13
C ARG A 300 -12.42 8.11 37.96
N LYS A 301 -13.67 7.80 37.63
CA LYS A 301 -14.85 8.20 38.41
C LYS A 301 -15.22 7.19 39.49
N LEU A 302 -14.69 5.96 39.41
CA LEU A 302 -14.98 4.87 40.34
C LEU A 302 -13.97 4.78 41.50
N LEU A 303 -12.81 5.42 41.36
CA LEU A 303 -11.76 5.55 42.36
C LEU A 303 -11.75 6.96 42.97
#